data_AF-A0A1A9VSS5-F1
#
_entry.id   AF-A0A1A9VSS5-F1
#
_cell.length_a   1.000
_cell.length_b   1.000
_cell.length_c   1.000
_cell.angle_alpha   90.00
_cell.angle_beta   90.00
_cell.angle_gamma   90.00
#
_symmetry.space_group_name_H-M   'P 1'
#
loop_
_entity.id
_entity.type
_entity.pdbx_description
1 polymer ?
#
loop_
_entity_poly.entity_id
_entity_poly.type
_entity_poly.pdbx_seq_one_letter_code
_entity_poly.pdbx_strand_id
1 'polypeptide(L)'
;MKCQDYINTTISESSIHGCPYLVKQALHWLEKIFWGITIIAAAYWSIKSCYRQWERFRDNPIILATELTWALAKCGCKPYFYFAVGPKKNICDVKGMLCLEKAEWPESARCKCLPLCEEIRYVVSQAQAVTKSSEKFESTIIVKMLLPRIGIKRRVVFSADQLIVSFGGAIGLFLGASFISVYGLVFTFSQFVFSNILSLCKKCFNSSN
;
A
#
# COMPACT_ATOMS: atom_id res chain seq x y z
N MET A 1 7.58 -38.75 9.99
CA MET A 1 8.46 -38.51 8.82
C MET A 1 9.65 -37.69 9.29
N LYS A 2 10.90 -37.95 8.85
CA LYS A 2 12.02 -37.07 9.26
C LYS A 2 11.89 -35.73 8.51
N CYS A 3 12.31 -34.64 9.15
CA CYS A 3 12.23 -33.29 8.57
C CYS A 3 13.00 -33.18 7.25
N GLN A 4 14.11 -33.91 7.11
CA GLN A 4 14.92 -33.92 5.91
C GLN A 4 14.21 -34.57 4.71
N ASP A 5 13.44 -35.64 4.95
CA ASP A 5 12.64 -36.29 3.91
C ASP A 5 11.49 -35.38 3.47
N TYR A 6 10.84 -34.71 4.43
CA TYR A 6 9.82 -33.70 4.13
C TYR A 6 10.35 -32.58 3.23
N ILE A 7 11.50 -32.01 3.56
CA ILE A 7 12.12 -30.91 2.81
C ILE A 7 12.50 -31.38 1.40
N ASN A 8 13.12 -32.56 1.27
CA ASN A 8 13.52 -33.09 -0.02
C ASN A 8 12.32 -33.33 -0.93
N THR A 9 11.27 -33.97 -0.43
CA THR A 9 10.03 -34.21 -1.18
C THR A 9 9.35 -32.90 -1.58
N THR A 10 9.24 -31.96 -0.64
CA THR A 10 8.58 -30.66 -0.88
C THR A 10 9.33 -29.85 -1.94
N ILE A 11 10.65 -29.77 -1.87
CA ILE A 11 11.45 -29.02 -2.83
C ILE A 11 11.49 -29.72 -4.19
N SER A 12 11.51 -31.06 -4.23
CA SER A 12 11.48 -31.82 -5.48
C SER A 12 10.15 -31.71 -6.23
N GLU A 13 9.03 -31.66 -5.50
CA GLU A 13 7.69 -31.57 -6.09
C GLU A 13 7.22 -30.12 -6.29
N SER A 14 7.97 -29.15 -5.76
CA SER A 14 7.60 -27.74 -5.89
C SER A 14 7.61 -27.28 -7.36
N SER A 15 6.60 -26.50 -7.73
CA SER A 15 6.52 -25.89 -9.07
C SER A 15 7.36 -24.62 -9.21
N ILE A 16 8.05 -24.20 -8.14
CA ILE A 16 8.90 -23.02 -8.16
C ILE A 16 10.09 -23.30 -9.08
N HIS A 17 10.30 -22.41 -10.05
CA HIS A 17 11.37 -22.59 -11.02
C HIS A 17 12.74 -22.58 -10.32
N GLY A 18 13.54 -23.62 -10.58
CA GLY A 18 14.85 -23.80 -9.96
C GLY A 18 14.86 -24.64 -8.68
N CYS A 19 13.73 -24.81 -7.98
CA CYS A 19 13.70 -25.54 -6.71
C CYS A 19 14.06 -27.04 -6.85
N PRO A 20 13.52 -27.80 -7.82
CA PRO A 20 13.89 -29.21 -8.00
C PRO A 20 15.38 -29.44 -8.31
N TYR A 21 16.06 -28.44 -8.87
CA TYR A 21 17.48 -28.51 -9.22
C TYR A 21 18.41 -28.37 -8.00
N LEU A 22 17.91 -27.81 -6.89
CA LEU A 22 18.67 -27.71 -5.64
C LEU A 22 18.86 -29.07 -4.95
N VAL A 23 17.88 -29.97 -5.09
CA VAL A 23 17.88 -31.29 -4.43
C VAL A 23 18.52 -32.37 -5.29
N LYS A 24 18.54 -32.21 -6.63
CA LYS A 24 19.17 -33.19 -7.52
C LYS A 24 20.65 -33.39 -7.18
N GLN A 25 21.02 -34.65 -6.96
CA GLN A 25 22.39 -35.03 -6.56
C GLN A 25 23.37 -35.06 -7.74
N ALA A 26 22.88 -35.21 -8.97
CA ALA A 26 23.70 -35.37 -10.18
C ALA A 26 24.18 -34.07 -10.85
N LEU A 27 23.84 -32.89 -10.29
CA LEU A 27 24.23 -31.59 -10.86
C LEU A 27 25.49 -31.03 -10.19
N HIS A 28 26.28 -30.31 -10.98
CA HIS A 28 27.49 -29.64 -10.49
C HIS A 28 27.13 -28.57 -9.45
N TRP A 29 28.01 -28.36 -8.46
CA TRP A 29 27.77 -27.41 -7.37
C TRP A 29 27.53 -25.97 -7.86
N LEU A 30 28.18 -25.56 -8.96
CA LEU A 30 27.99 -24.24 -9.58
C LEU A 30 26.56 -24.04 -10.10
N GLU A 31 25.93 -25.08 -10.66
CA GLU A 31 24.56 -25.01 -11.16
C GLU A 31 23.57 -24.81 -10.00
N LYS A 32 23.84 -25.41 -8.84
CA LYS A 32 23.03 -25.20 -7.63
C LYS A 32 23.10 -23.76 -7.14
N ILE A 33 24.29 -23.15 -7.18
CA ILE A 33 24.47 -21.73 -6.84
C ILE A 33 23.73 -20.84 -7.84
N PHE A 34 23.83 -21.13 -9.13
CA PHE A 34 23.12 -20.39 -10.18
C PHE A 34 21.61 -20.39 -9.96
N TRP A 35 21.01 -21.57 -9.71
CA TRP A 35 19.57 -21.67 -9.44
C TRP A 35 19.18 -21.01 -8.11
N GLY A 36 20.03 -21.09 -7.09
CA GLY A 36 19.83 -20.39 -5.83
C GLY A 36 19.78 -18.87 -5.99
N ILE A 37 20.73 -18.29 -6.73
CA ILE A 37 20.75 -16.84 -7.02
C ILE A 37 19.51 -16.43 -7.81
N THR A 38 19.12 -17.23 -8.81
CA THR A 38 17.94 -16.96 -9.65
C THR A 38 16.66 -16.91 -8.82
N ILE A 39 16.48 -17.85 -7.88
CA ILE A 39 15.32 -17.87 -6.97
C ILE A 39 15.30 -16.64 -6.05
N ILE A 40 16.44 -16.27 -5.48
CA ILE A 40 16.54 -15.09 -4.60
C ILE A 40 16.20 -13.81 -5.37
N ALA A 41 16.75 -13.67 -6.57
CA ALA A 41 16.46 -12.52 -7.44
C ALA A 41 14.96 -12.47 -7.80
N ALA A 42 14.39 -13.60 -8.23
CA ALA A 42 12.96 -13.72 -8.55
C ALA A 42 12.06 -13.34 -7.37
N ALA A 43 12.36 -13.84 -6.17
CA ALA A 43 11.61 -13.52 -4.95
C ALA A 43 11.67 -12.01 -4.65
N TYR A 44 12.85 -11.41 -4.73
CA TYR A 44 13.02 -9.97 -4.52
C TYR A 44 12.21 -9.13 -5.51
N TRP A 45 12.28 -9.45 -6.81
CA TRP A 45 11.53 -8.73 -7.85
C TRP A 45 10.01 -8.91 -7.70
N SER A 46 9.55 -10.11 -7.36
CA SER A 46 8.14 -10.38 -7.11
C SER A 46 7.61 -9.56 -5.92
N ILE A 47 8.30 -9.60 -4.77
CA ILE A 47 7.92 -8.86 -3.56
C ILE A 47 7.91 -7.35 -3.83
N LYS A 48 8.94 -6.84 -4.52
CA LYS A 48 9.04 -5.42 -4.86
C LYS A 48 7.94 -4.97 -5.82
N SER A 49 7.53 -5.83 -6.76
CA SER A 49 6.42 -5.56 -7.67
C SER A 49 5.09 -5.51 -6.92
N CYS A 50 4.81 -6.52 -6.10
CA CYS A 50 3.61 -6.56 -5.27
C CYS A 50 3.51 -5.36 -4.33
N TYR A 51 4.62 -4.94 -3.71
CA TYR A 51 4.65 -3.76 -2.84
C TYR A 51 4.28 -2.47 -3.60
N ARG A 52 4.84 -2.28 -4.80
CA ARG A 52 4.51 -1.11 -5.64
C ARG A 52 3.04 -1.08 -6.07
N GLN A 53 2.48 -2.24 -6.41
CA GLN A 53 1.05 -2.35 -6.74
C GLN A 53 0.16 -2.06 -5.52
N TRP A 54 0.61 -2.46 -4.32
CA TRP A 54 -0.08 -2.22 -3.06
C TRP A 54 -0.06 -0.76 -2.63
N GLU A 55 1.07 -0.06 -2.78
CA GLU A 55 1.18 1.39 -2.55
C GLU A 55 0.24 2.14 -3.48
N ARG A 56 0.22 1.80 -4.77
CA ARG A 56 -0.70 2.40 -5.74
C ARG A 56 -2.18 2.16 -5.42
N PHE A 57 -2.53 1.00 -4.85
CA PHE A 57 -3.88 0.71 -4.38
C PHE A 57 -4.27 1.57 -3.15
N ARG A 58 -3.29 2.02 -2.37
CA ARG A 58 -3.48 2.70 -1.09
C ARG A 58 -3.35 4.22 -1.13
N ASP A 59 -2.58 4.80 -2.05
CA ASP A 59 -2.08 6.17 -1.89
C ASP A 59 -2.84 7.25 -2.70
N ASN A 60 -3.32 8.31 -2.01
CA ASN A 60 -3.63 9.66 -2.53
C ASN A 60 -4.04 10.60 -1.36
N PRO A 61 -3.48 11.81 -1.15
CA PRO A 61 -3.60 12.52 0.14
C PRO A 61 -4.91 13.31 0.39
N ILE A 62 -5.36 13.34 1.66
CA ILE A 62 -6.19 14.42 2.24
C ILE A 62 -5.28 15.38 3.02
N ILE A 63 -5.07 16.57 2.46
CA ILE A 63 -4.21 17.62 3.04
C ILE A 63 -4.89 18.27 4.28
N LEU A 64 -6.22 18.34 4.29
CA LEU A 64 -6.99 19.06 5.31
C LEU A 64 -6.98 18.42 6.72
N ALA A 65 -7.15 17.10 6.81
CA ALA A 65 -7.24 16.41 8.10
C ALA A 65 -5.92 16.45 8.87
N THR A 66 -4.81 16.44 8.14
CA THR A 66 -3.46 16.29 8.66
C THR A 66 -2.93 17.61 9.20
N GLU A 67 -3.15 18.68 8.44
CA GLU A 67 -3.01 20.06 8.88
C GLU A 67 -3.72 20.34 10.20
N LEU A 68 -4.97 19.90 10.34
CA LEU A 68 -5.73 20.09 11.57
C LEU A 68 -5.14 19.30 12.76
N THR A 69 -4.74 18.05 12.55
CA THR A 69 -4.08 17.26 13.61
C THR A 69 -2.74 17.86 14.02
N TRP A 70 -1.99 18.42 13.07
CA TRP A 70 -0.71 19.08 13.32
C TRP A 70 -0.90 20.36 14.15
N ALA A 71 -1.87 21.20 13.78
CA ALA A 71 -2.20 22.43 14.50
C ALA A 71 -2.61 22.14 15.96
N LEU A 72 -3.42 21.10 16.17
CA LEU A 72 -3.82 20.64 17.50
C LEU A 72 -2.64 20.09 18.30
N ALA A 73 -1.72 19.35 17.67
CA ALA A 73 -0.54 18.80 18.34
C ALA A 73 0.47 19.88 18.78
N LYS A 74 0.62 20.96 18.00
CA LYS A 74 1.58 22.04 18.29
C LYS A 74 1.01 23.11 19.21
N CYS A 75 -0.18 23.61 18.90
CA CYS A 75 -0.75 24.79 19.57
C CYS A 75 -2.07 24.51 20.29
N GLY A 76 -2.62 23.28 20.22
CA GLY A 76 -3.78 22.86 21.01
C GLY A 76 -5.13 23.45 20.59
N CYS A 77 -5.16 24.23 19.51
CA CYS A 77 -6.31 24.93 18.98
C CYS A 77 -6.38 24.78 17.46
N LYS A 78 -7.53 25.11 16.87
CA LYS A 78 -7.70 25.07 15.41
C LYS A 78 -7.72 26.47 14.80
N PRO A 79 -7.11 26.69 13.62
CA PRO A 79 -7.19 27.97 12.94
C PRO A 79 -8.62 28.40 12.64
N TYR A 80 -8.87 29.70 12.53
CA TYR A 80 -10.21 30.25 12.26
C TYR A 80 -10.81 29.75 10.95
N PHE A 81 -9.99 29.50 9.93
CA PHE A 81 -10.44 28.96 8.64
C PHE A 81 -10.88 27.48 8.71
N TYR A 82 -10.64 26.78 9.83
CA TYR A 82 -11.13 25.41 10.10
C TYR A 82 -12.23 25.36 11.17
N PHE A 83 -13.02 26.43 11.30
CA PHE A 83 -14.10 26.51 12.30
C PHE A 83 -15.16 25.39 12.17
N ALA A 84 -15.49 24.96 10.95
CA ALA A 84 -16.52 23.94 10.68
C ALA A 84 -15.97 22.50 10.54
N VAL A 85 -14.64 22.31 10.57
CA VAL A 85 -14.00 21.03 10.23
C VAL A 85 -13.36 20.40 11.46
N GLY A 86 -13.52 19.07 11.61
CA GLY A 86 -12.83 18.23 12.59
C GLY A 86 -13.40 18.27 14.03
N PRO A 87 -12.60 17.87 15.05
CA PRO A 87 -13.08 17.73 16.43
C PRO A 87 -13.55 19.07 17.01
N LYS A 88 -14.50 19.01 17.96
CA LYS A 88 -15.03 20.17 18.70
C LYS A 88 -13.96 20.75 19.64
N LYS A 89 -13.00 21.48 19.06
CA LYS A 89 -11.97 22.26 19.76
C LYS A 89 -12.16 23.75 19.53
N ASN A 90 -11.65 24.54 20.48
CA ASN A 90 -11.71 26.00 20.41
C ASN A 90 -10.85 26.55 19.26
N ILE A 91 -11.32 27.65 18.69
CA ILE A 91 -10.60 28.39 17.67
C ILE A 91 -9.38 29.06 18.32
N CYS A 92 -8.24 29.08 17.62
CA CYS A 92 -7.05 29.78 18.05
C CYS A 92 -7.31 31.29 18.12
N ASP A 93 -6.96 31.91 19.24
CA ASP A 93 -6.85 33.36 19.36
C ASP A 93 -5.55 33.86 18.71
N VAL A 94 -5.29 35.17 18.68
CA VAL A 94 -4.11 35.79 18.04
C VAL A 94 -2.80 35.13 18.49
N LYS A 95 -2.65 34.83 19.79
CA LYS A 95 -1.47 34.12 20.32
C LYS A 95 -1.33 32.71 19.75
N GLY A 96 -2.45 32.01 19.56
CA GLY A 96 -2.47 30.68 18.95
C GLY A 96 -2.13 30.72 17.46
N MET A 97 -2.59 31.74 16.75
CA MET A 97 -2.24 31.96 15.34
C MET A 97 -0.74 32.25 15.17
N LEU A 98 -0.15 33.07 16.05
CA LEU A 98 1.30 33.31 16.08
C LEU A 98 2.11 32.04 16.39
N CYS A 99 1.58 31.16 17.26
CA CYS A 99 2.18 29.85 17.53
C CYS A 99 2.22 28.99 16.26
N LEU A 100 1.12 28.95 15.48
CA LEU A 100 1.02 28.16 14.25
C LEU A 100 1.94 28.66 13.16
N GLU A 101 2.04 29.98 12.99
CA GLU A 101 2.98 30.60 12.05
C GLU A 101 4.43 30.24 12.39
N LYS A 102 4.80 30.38 13.67
CA LYS A 102 6.16 30.06 14.15
C LYS A 102 6.48 28.56 14.11
N ALA A 103 5.46 27.71 14.18
CA ALA A 103 5.65 26.26 14.18
C ALA A 103 5.95 25.68 12.78
N GLU A 104 5.87 26.48 11.71
CA GLU A 104 6.01 26.12 10.30
C GLU A 104 4.99 25.06 9.84
N TRP A 105 4.06 25.47 8.98
CA TRP A 105 3.10 24.55 8.40
C TRP A 105 3.83 23.43 7.64
N PRO A 106 3.43 22.16 7.83
CA PRO A 106 4.10 21.07 7.15
C PRO A 106 3.83 21.18 5.63
N GLU A 107 4.88 21.40 4.82
CA GLU A 107 4.78 21.43 3.34
C GLU A 107 4.15 20.16 2.75
N SER A 108 4.31 19.03 3.44
CA SER A 108 3.52 17.85 3.21
C SER A 108 3.04 17.25 4.53
N ALA A 109 1.76 16.89 4.54
CA ALA A 109 1.19 16.03 5.55
C ALA A 109 2.06 14.77 5.71
N ARG A 110 2.71 14.58 6.86
CA ARG A 110 3.36 13.31 7.22
C ARG A 110 2.34 12.18 7.46
N CYS A 111 1.27 12.10 6.67
CA CYS A 111 0.22 11.09 6.75
C CYS A 111 0.08 10.34 5.42
N LYS A 112 -0.03 9.01 5.51
CA LYS A 112 -0.55 8.14 4.45
C LYS A 112 -2.08 8.14 4.48
N CYS A 113 -2.67 9.26 4.13
CA CYS A 113 -4.13 9.44 4.08
C CYS A 113 -4.64 9.14 2.65
N LEU A 114 -5.86 8.60 2.49
CA LEU A 114 -6.57 8.36 1.21
C LEU A 114 -7.35 9.60 0.75
N PRO A 115 -7.73 9.79 -0.54
CA PRO A 115 -8.38 11.00 -1.02
C PRO A 115 -9.88 10.98 -0.72
N LEU A 116 -10.52 12.16 -0.78
CA LEU A 116 -11.97 12.21 -0.77
C LEU A 116 -12.55 11.53 -2.03
N CYS A 117 -13.65 10.79 -1.84
CA CYS A 117 -14.38 10.13 -2.92
C CYS A 117 -15.12 11.12 -3.82
N GLU A 118 -15.46 12.30 -3.28
CA GLU A 118 -16.14 13.38 -3.98
C GLU A 118 -15.38 14.69 -3.73
N GLU A 119 -14.95 15.34 -4.81
CA GLU A 119 -14.28 16.62 -4.75
C GLU A 119 -14.71 17.50 -5.93
N ILE A 120 -14.84 18.80 -5.68
CA ILE A 120 -15.15 19.80 -6.70
C ILE A 120 -13.87 20.58 -6.98
N ARG A 121 -13.46 20.64 -8.25
CA ARG A 121 -12.28 21.41 -8.68
C ARG A 121 -12.73 22.59 -9.55
N TYR A 122 -12.20 23.77 -9.26
CA TYR A 122 -12.42 24.98 -10.05
C TYR A 122 -11.14 25.31 -10.83
N VAL A 123 -11.29 25.69 -12.10
CA VAL A 123 -10.17 26.14 -12.94
C VAL A 123 -10.40 27.61 -13.25
N VAL A 124 -9.42 28.46 -12.95
CA VAL A 124 -9.48 29.90 -13.28
C VAL A 124 -9.21 30.04 -14.78
N SER A 125 -10.25 30.35 -15.55
CA SER A 125 -10.13 30.40 -17.02
C SER A 125 -9.48 31.68 -17.53
N GLN A 126 -9.72 32.84 -16.90
CA GLN A 126 -9.12 34.14 -17.26
C GLN A 126 -9.14 35.10 -16.05
N ALA A 127 -8.05 35.84 -15.85
CA ALA A 127 -8.00 37.02 -14.99
C ALA A 127 -7.66 38.23 -15.87
N GLN A 128 -8.66 39.07 -16.18
CA GLN A 128 -8.43 40.32 -16.89
C GLN A 128 -8.51 41.48 -15.91
N ALA A 129 -7.40 42.20 -15.72
CA ALA A 129 -7.43 43.51 -15.09
C ALA A 129 -8.08 44.49 -16.08
N VAL A 130 -9.20 45.11 -15.70
CA VAL A 130 -9.81 46.18 -16.50
C VAL A 130 -8.94 47.42 -16.36
N THR A 131 -7.88 47.52 -17.18
CA THR A 131 -7.15 48.78 -17.37
C THR A 131 -7.78 49.52 -18.53
N LYS A 132 -8.55 50.58 -18.22
CA LYS A 132 -8.54 51.89 -18.92
C LYS A 132 -9.69 52.76 -18.41
N SER A 133 -9.38 53.74 -17.58
CA SER A 133 -9.22 55.15 -17.96
C SER A 133 -9.01 55.97 -16.69
N SER A 134 -8.12 56.97 -16.75
CA SER A 134 -7.84 57.91 -15.68
C SER A 134 -9.12 58.39 -14.96
N GLU A 135 -9.02 58.58 -13.65
CA GLU A 135 -9.93 59.33 -12.74
C GLU A 135 -10.98 58.60 -11.87
N LYS A 136 -10.89 57.29 -11.58
CA LYS A 136 -11.68 56.73 -10.46
C LYS A 136 -10.89 55.82 -9.53
N PHE A 137 -10.82 56.22 -8.26
CA PHE A 137 -10.32 55.45 -7.12
C PHE A 137 -11.35 54.37 -6.68
N GLU A 138 -11.95 53.66 -7.64
CA GLU A 138 -12.85 52.54 -7.36
C GLU A 138 -12.34 51.34 -8.14
N SER A 139 -11.65 50.42 -7.45
CA SER A 139 -11.24 49.15 -8.03
C SER A 139 -12.43 48.19 -8.02
N THR A 140 -13.27 48.26 -9.05
CA THR A 140 -14.39 47.32 -9.23
C THR A 140 -13.86 46.00 -9.79
N ILE A 141 -13.95 44.92 -9.00
CA ILE A 141 -13.62 43.56 -9.45
C ILE A 141 -14.90 42.88 -9.95
N ILE A 142 -14.94 42.58 -11.25
CA ILE A 142 -16.05 41.83 -11.85
C ILE A 142 -15.69 40.34 -11.87
N VAL A 143 -16.29 39.56 -10.97
CA VAL A 143 -16.10 38.11 -10.92
C VAL A 143 -17.20 37.41 -11.72
N LYS A 144 -16.89 36.90 -12.91
CA LYS A 144 -17.79 36.05 -13.69
C LYS A 144 -17.54 34.58 -13.34
N MET A 145 -18.41 33.98 -12.54
CA MET A 145 -18.37 32.55 -12.27
C MET A 145 -19.19 31.79 -13.31
N LEU A 146 -18.58 30.82 -14.00
CA LEU A 146 -19.32 29.85 -14.79
C LEU A 146 -19.59 28.61 -13.92
N LEU A 147 -20.83 28.12 -13.93
CA LEU A 147 -21.18 26.89 -13.23
C LEU A 147 -20.42 25.69 -13.85
N PRO A 148 -20.02 24.69 -13.04
CA PRO A 148 -19.35 23.50 -13.54
C PRO A 148 -20.28 22.72 -14.46
N ARG A 149 -19.95 22.67 -15.76
CA ARG A 149 -20.72 21.91 -16.77
C ARG A 149 -20.22 20.48 -16.97
N ILE A 150 -19.14 20.11 -16.29
CA ILE A 150 -18.49 18.79 -16.41
C ILE A 150 -18.44 18.10 -15.05
N GLY A 151 -18.84 16.84 -15.01
CA GLY A 151 -18.66 15.96 -13.86
C GLY A 151 -17.72 14.82 -14.23
N ILE A 152 -16.59 14.69 -13.53
CA ILE A 152 -15.65 13.59 -13.75
C ILE A 152 -15.89 12.53 -12.70
N LYS A 153 -16.42 11.37 -13.10
CA LYS A 153 -16.58 10.20 -12.22
C LYS A 153 -15.34 9.33 -12.29
N ARG A 154 -14.61 9.20 -11.18
CA ARG A 154 -13.54 8.21 -11.04
C ARG A 154 -14.17 6.82 -10.99
N ARG A 155 -13.92 5.99 -11.99
CA ARG A 155 -14.19 4.55 -11.92
C ARG A 155 -12.97 3.86 -11.34
N VAL A 156 -13.19 2.83 -10.55
CA VAL A 156 -12.11 2.01 -9.98
C VAL A 156 -11.44 1.29 -11.16
N VAL A 157 -10.36 1.88 -11.67
CA VAL A 157 -9.59 1.26 -12.77
C VAL A 157 -8.87 0.04 -12.27
N PHE A 158 -8.57 -0.03 -10.96
CA PHE A 158 -7.83 -1.10 -10.30
C PHE A 158 -8.56 -1.53 -9.02
N SER A 159 -9.43 -2.52 -9.17
CA SER A 159 -10.24 -3.09 -8.08
C SER A 159 -9.51 -4.24 -7.38
N ALA A 160 -10.09 -4.80 -6.31
CA ALA A 160 -9.48 -5.90 -5.56
C ALA A 160 -9.22 -7.15 -6.44
N ASP A 161 -10.09 -7.42 -7.41
CA ASP A 161 -9.89 -8.44 -8.44
C ASP A 161 -8.60 -8.19 -9.25
N GLN A 162 -8.38 -6.96 -9.72
CA GLN A 162 -7.17 -6.61 -10.47
C GLN A 162 -5.90 -6.62 -9.61
N LEU A 163 -6.03 -6.37 -8.31
CA LEU A 163 -4.94 -6.53 -7.34
C LEU A 163 -4.54 -7.99 -7.21
N ILE A 164 -5.52 -8.89 -7.03
CA ILE A 164 -5.29 -10.34 -6.95
C ILE A 164 -4.69 -10.85 -8.27
N VAL A 165 -5.22 -10.42 -9.41
CA VAL A 165 -4.67 -10.76 -10.73
C VAL A 165 -3.24 -10.24 -10.89
N SER A 166 -2.94 -9.02 -10.45
CA SER A 166 -1.58 -8.46 -10.50
C SER A 166 -0.59 -9.21 -9.60
N PHE A 167 -1.00 -9.57 -8.38
CA PHE A 167 -0.18 -10.37 -7.46
C PHE A 167 0.06 -11.77 -8.02
N GLY A 168 -0.97 -12.42 -8.53
CA GLY A 168 -0.86 -13.71 -9.21
C GLY A 168 0.06 -13.65 -10.42
N GLY A 169 -0.02 -12.57 -11.21
CA GLY A 169 0.89 -12.34 -12.34
C GLY A 169 2.34 -12.13 -11.93
N ALA A 170 2.61 -11.35 -10.87
CA ALA A 170 3.96 -11.13 -10.38
C ALA A 170 4.56 -12.39 -9.72
N ILE A 171 3.80 -13.12 -8.92
CA ILE A 171 4.25 -14.36 -8.29
C ILE A 171 4.43 -15.45 -9.35
N GLY A 172 3.49 -15.58 -10.29
CA GLY A 172 3.55 -16.55 -11.38
C GLY A 172 4.70 -16.30 -12.36
N LEU A 173 4.93 -15.05 -12.77
CA LEU A 173 5.99 -14.73 -13.74
C LEU A 173 7.39 -14.90 -13.15
N PHE A 174 7.62 -14.43 -11.91
CA PHE A 174 8.96 -14.45 -11.33
C PHE A 174 9.29 -15.79 -10.67
N LEU A 175 8.38 -16.38 -9.90
CA LEU A 175 8.65 -17.62 -9.14
C LEU A 175 8.14 -18.87 -9.86
N GLY A 176 7.24 -18.74 -10.85
CA GLY A 176 6.55 -19.89 -11.43
C GLY A 176 5.54 -20.54 -10.49
N ALA A 177 5.21 -19.89 -9.37
CA ALA A 177 4.29 -20.40 -8.37
C ALA A 177 2.83 -20.05 -8.75
N SER A 178 1.94 -21.01 -8.58
CA SER A 178 0.51 -20.86 -8.87
C SER A 178 -0.35 -21.34 -7.71
N PHE A 179 -1.66 -21.20 -7.84
CA PHE A 179 -2.62 -21.72 -6.86
C PHE A 179 -2.44 -23.23 -6.61
N ILE A 180 -2.11 -24.00 -7.65
CA ILE A 180 -1.85 -25.45 -7.54
C ILE A 180 -0.61 -25.73 -6.69
N SER A 181 0.43 -24.91 -6.83
CA SER A 181 1.65 -25.03 -6.02
C SER A 181 1.36 -24.79 -4.53
N VAL A 182 0.49 -23.83 -4.21
CA VAL A 182 0.04 -23.56 -2.83
C VAL A 182 -0.74 -24.75 -2.28
N TYR A 183 -1.67 -25.31 -3.07
CA TYR A 183 -2.43 -26.49 -2.68
C TYR A 183 -1.53 -27.70 -2.39
N GLY A 184 -0.54 -27.97 -3.26
CA GLY A 184 0.44 -29.04 -3.05
C GLY A 184 1.28 -28.86 -1.78
N LEU A 185 1.70 -27.63 -1.48
CA LEU A 185 2.44 -27.31 -0.25
C LEU A 185 1.59 -27.53 1.00
N VAL A 186 0.32 -27.10 0.99
CA VAL A 186 -0.62 -27.32 2.11
C VAL A 186 -0.87 -28.81 2.32
N PHE A 187 -1.05 -29.57 1.23
CA PHE A 187 -1.27 -31.01 1.30
C PHE A 187 -0.08 -31.75 1.93
N THR A 188 1.14 -31.54 1.42
CA THR A 188 2.36 -32.16 1.97
C THR A 188 2.63 -31.74 3.42
N PHE A 189 2.36 -30.47 3.76
CA PHE A 189 2.44 -29.98 5.14
C PHE A 189 1.42 -30.67 6.06
N SER A 190 0.17 -30.82 5.61
CA SER A 190 -0.87 -31.52 6.39
C SER A 190 -0.49 -32.97 6.69
N GLN A 191 0.09 -33.67 5.72
CA GLN A 191 0.61 -35.03 5.90
C GLN A 191 1.77 -35.07 6.90
N PHE A 192 2.69 -34.11 6.84
CA PHE A 192 3.79 -34.00 7.80
C PHE A 192 3.27 -33.83 9.23
N VAL A 193 2.35 -32.88 9.44
CA VAL A 193 1.71 -32.62 10.74
C VAL A 193 1.00 -33.87 11.25
N PHE A 194 0.16 -34.49 10.42
CA PHE A 194 -0.57 -35.71 10.79
C PHE A 194 0.39 -36.84 11.20
N SER A 195 1.47 -37.06 10.45
CA SER A 195 2.45 -38.11 10.75
C SER A 195 3.19 -37.89 12.08
N ASN A 196 3.49 -36.63 12.41
CA ASN A 196 4.16 -36.28 13.66
C ASN A 196 3.22 -36.39 14.86
N ILE A 197 1.97 -35.93 14.74
CA ILE A 197 0.93 -36.11 15.76
C ILE A 197 0.71 -37.60 16.03
N LEU A 198 0.58 -38.42 14.99
CA LEU A 198 0.39 -39.87 15.15
C LEU A 198 1.59 -40.53 15.84
N SER A 199 2.81 -40.09 15.53
CA SER A 199 4.04 -40.58 16.18
C SER A 199 4.14 -40.18 17.66
N LEU A 200 3.65 -38.98 18.01
CA LEU A 200 3.56 -38.51 19.39
C LEU A 200 2.49 -39.29 20.16
N CYS A 201 1.31 -39.51 19.57
CA CYS A 201 0.25 -40.33 20.17
C CYS A 201 0.72 -41.77 20.43
N LYS A 202 1.45 -42.40 19.50
CA LYS A 202 2.04 -43.74 19.71
C LYS A 202 3.06 -43.76 20.84
N LYS A 203 3.90 -42.72 20.97
CA LYS A 203 4.85 -42.60 22.09
C LYS A 203 4.15 -42.42 23.43
N CYS A 204 3.09 -41.61 23.50
CA CYS A 204 2.30 -41.45 24.72
C CYS A 204 1.59 -42.75 25.13
N PHE A 205 1.02 -43.48 24.17
CA PHE A 205 0.36 -44.77 24.43
C PHE A 205 1.34 -45.83 24.96
N ASN A 206 2.53 -45.94 24.35
CA ASN A 206 3.58 -46.87 24.81
C ASN A 206 4.28 -46.44 26.10
N SER A 207 4.15 -45.18 26.54
CA SER A 207 4.70 -44.71 27.82
C SER A 207 3.71 -44.87 28.98
N SER A 208 2.44 -45.17 28.69
CA SER A 208 1.37 -45.38 29.67
C SER A 208 1.11 -46.87 29.97
N ASN A 209 1.79 -47.77 29.26
CA ASN A 209 1.80 -49.22 29.44
C ASN A 209 3.19 -49.65 29.91
#